data_AF-A0A1I7G083-F1
#
_entry.id   AF-A0A1I7G083-F1
#
_cell.length_a   1.000
_cell.length_b   1.000
_cell.length_c   1.000
_cell.angle_alpha   90.00
_cell.angle_beta   90.00
_cell.angle_gamma   90.00
#
_symmetry.space_group_name_H-M   'P 1'
#
loop_
_entity.id
_entity.type
_entity.pdbx_description
1 polymer ?
#
loop_
_entity_poly.entity_id
_entity_poly.type
_entity_poly.pdbx_seq_one_letter_code
_entity_poly.pdbx_strand_id
1 'polypeptide(L)'
;MVVILQPTGLLRAYVPLIYHLNPPLLVRPLEIARFSPYYEHPEEYDITGITPSDVYKEIFPKDADIAKLAWLFTASYKCESRDDRQLNDVIRKKVQTWMDLWKRGKANIPVLRIIKEEQQFYLEDSRYGSAIKEKITREQAKMALFGLLSNEIDELNWGMEKKVVYCYENKYIPLATANPRVFEELNNE
;
A
#
# COMPACT_ATOMS: atom_id res chain seq x y z
N MET A 1 7.55 5.07 2.33
CA MET A 1 7.36 3.93 1.43
C MET A 1 6.87 4.46 0.10
N VAL A 2 7.76 4.58 -0.89
CA VAL A 2 7.40 4.93 -2.26
C VAL A 2 7.00 3.63 -2.94
N VAL A 3 5.74 3.50 -3.32
CA VAL A 3 5.24 2.33 -4.05
C VAL A 3 5.53 2.57 -5.53
N ILE A 4 6.53 1.91 -6.08
CA ILE A 4 6.80 1.89 -7.52
C ILE A 4 5.87 0.85 -8.14
N LEU A 5 4.99 1.28 -9.06
CA LEU A 5 3.87 0.49 -9.56
C LEU A 5 4.20 -0.09 -10.94
N GLN A 6 4.22 -1.42 -11.04
CA GLN A 6 4.32 -2.16 -12.30
C GLN A 6 2.93 -2.66 -12.77
N PRO A 7 2.78 -2.97 -14.06
CA PRO A 7 1.51 -3.30 -14.71
C PRO A 7 0.90 -4.59 -14.20
N THR A 8 -0.26 -4.54 -13.56
CA THR A 8 -1.26 -5.61 -13.64
C THR A 8 -2.53 -5.11 -12.98
N GLY A 9 -3.70 -5.48 -13.52
CA GLY A 9 -5.04 -5.11 -13.04
C GLY A 9 -5.39 -5.50 -11.59
N LEU A 10 -4.39 -5.94 -10.83
CA LEU A 10 -4.40 -6.48 -9.49
C LEU A 10 -4.49 -5.38 -8.41
N LEU A 11 -3.93 -4.17 -8.64
CA LEU A 11 -3.90 -3.12 -7.60
C LEU A 11 -5.30 -2.66 -7.14
N ARG A 12 -6.29 -2.70 -8.04
CA ARG A 12 -7.69 -2.31 -7.75
C ARG A 12 -8.28 -3.17 -6.62
N ALA A 13 -7.88 -4.44 -6.51
CA ALA A 13 -8.41 -5.35 -5.51
C ALA A 13 -7.74 -5.21 -4.14
N TYR A 14 -6.53 -4.65 -4.08
CA TYR A 14 -5.67 -4.76 -2.89
C TYR A 14 -5.73 -3.61 -1.92
N VAL A 15 -5.93 -2.39 -2.42
CA VAL A 15 -6.00 -1.20 -1.55
C VAL A 15 -7.01 -1.39 -0.39
N PRO A 16 -8.19 -2.01 -0.59
CA PRO A 16 -9.11 -2.31 0.52
C PRO A 16 -8.59 -3.33 1.56
N LEU A 17 -7.65 -4.21 1.20
CA LEU A 17 -7.12 -5.24 2.09
C LEU A 17 -6.27 -4.65 3.22
N ILE A 18 -5.79 -3.43 3.04
CA ILE A 18 -4.88 -2.73 3.95
C ILE A 18 -5.52 -1.51 4.62
N TYR A 19 -6.84 -1.34 4.53
CA TYR A 19 -7.52 -0.18 5.12
C TYR A 19 -7.37 -0.10 6.66
N HIS A 20 -7.04 -1.20 7.32
CA HIS A 20 -6.74 -1.26 8.75
C HIS A 20 -5.35 -0.75 9.12
N LEU A 21 -4.48 -0.50 8.14
CA LEU A 21 -3.18 0.13 8.35
C LEU A 21 -3.31 1.65 8.24
N ASN A 22 -2.30 2.38 8.73
CA ASN A 22 -2.25 3.83 8.60
C ASN A 22 -2.30 4.25 7.11
N PRO A 23 -3.22 5.13 6.70
CA PRO A 23 -3.30 5.58 5.31
C PRO A 23 -2.10 6.44 4.92
N PRO A 24 -1.79 6.53 3.61
CA PRO A 24 -0.87 7.52 3.12
C PRO A 24 -1.43 8.93 3.35
N LEU A 25 -0.53 9.92 3.36
CA LEU A 25 -0.92 11.32 3.47
C LEU A 25 -1.58 11.84 2.18
N LEU A 26 -1.17 11.32 1.03
CA LEU A 26 -1.59 11.79 -0.29
C LEU A 26 -1.25 10.79 -1.39
N VAL A 27 -1.93 10.92 -2.53
CA VAL A 27 -1.65 10.17 -3.77
C VAL A 27 -1.19 11.14 -4.85
N ARG A 28 0.08 11.01 -5.26
CA ARG A 28 0.69 11.81 -6.33
C ARG A 28 1.13 10.91 -7.49
N PRO A 29 1.10 11.43 -8.72
CA PRO A 29 1.78 10.77 -9.82
C PRO A 29 3.29 10.70 -9.54
N LEU A 30 4.01 9.90 -10.31
CA LEU A 30 5.47 9.94 -10.33
C LEU A 30 5.93 11.37 -10.61
N GLU A 31 6.84 11.87 -9.78
CA GLU A 31 7.45 13.18 -9.94
C GLU A 31 8.93 13.02 -10.26
N ILE A 32 9.40 13.72 -11.29
CA ILE A 32 10.82 13.79 -11.60
C ILE A 32 11.37 14.98 -10.84
N ALA A 33 12.09 14.67 -9.75
CA ALA A 33 12.74 15.66 -8.90
C ALA A 33 14.23 15.77 -9.25
N ARG A 34 14.81 16.94 -9.02
CA ARG A 34 16.27 17.14 -9.09
C ARG A 34 16.97 16.14 -8.19
N PHE A 35 18.10 15.61 -8.64
CA PHE A 35 18.89 14.59 -7.93
C PHE A 35 18.15 13.27 -7.68
N SER A 36 16.98 13.05 -8.30
CA SER A 36 16.37 11.72 -8.32
C SER A 36 17.03 10.87 -9.41
N PRO A 37 17.06 9.53 -9.29
CA PRO A 37 17.56 8.65 -10.34
C PRO A 37 16.86 8.89 -11.69
N TYR A 38 15.57 9.24 -11.68
CA TYR A 38 14.81 9.58 -12.88
C TYR A 38 15.29 10.85 -13.59
N TYR A 39 15.99 11.73 -12.88
CA TYR A 39 16.60 12.94 -13.41
C TYR A 39 18.08 12.75 -13.75
N GLU A 40 18.83 12.02 -12.93
CA GLU A 40 20.27 11.81 -13.10
C GLU A 40 20.61 10.73 -14.13
N HIS A 41 19.75 9.71 -14.25
CA HIS A 41 19.91 8.55 -15.14
C HIS A 41 18.63 8.28 -15.96
N PRO A 42 18.10 9.26 -16.69
CA PRO A 42 16.80 9.13 -17.38
C PRO A 42 16.76 8.01 -18.43
N GLU A 43 17.90 7.69 -19.03
CA GLU A 43 18.07 6.62 -20.02
C GLU A 43 17.80 5.22 -19.45
N GLU A 44 18.06 4.99 -18.16
CA GLU A 44 17.77 3.69 -17.50
C GLU A 44 16.26 3.40 -17.41
N TYR A 45 15.44 4.44 -17.57
CA TYR A 45 13.99 4.41 -17.37
C TYR A 45 13.19 4.84 -18.61
N ASP A 46 13.83 4.95 -19.78
CA ASP A 46 13.22 5.46 -21.02
C ASP A 46 12.56 6.85 -20.86
N ILE A 47 13.14 7.71 -20.02
CA ILE A 47 12.66 9.09 -19.78
C ILE A 47 13.33 10.04 -20.77
N THR A 48 12.55 10.91 -21.42
CA THR A 48 13.04 11.85 -22.42
C THR A 48 12.40 13.24 -22.28
N GLY A 49 13.06 14.26 -22.81
CA GLY A 49 12.50 15.62 -22.87
C GLY A 49 12.30 16.27 -21.49
N ILE A 50 13.24 16.04 -20.56
CA ILE A 50 13.20 16.62 -19.23
C ILE A 50 13.31 18.15 -19.32
N THR A 51 12.29 18.86 -18.85
CA THR A 51 12.27 20.31 -18.75
C THR A 51 11.79 20.75 -17.37
N PRO A 52 12.27 21.89 -16.83
CA PRO A 52 11.72 22.44 -15.60
C PRO A 52 10.21 22.59 -15.67
N SER A 53 9.52 22.26 -14.59
CA SER A 53 8.06 22.45 -14.52
C SER A 53 7.67 23.91 -14.79
N ASP A 54 6.62 24.12 -15.59
CA ASP A 54 6.17 25.46 -15.97
C ASP A 54 5.71 26.30 -14.77
N VAL A 55 5.36 25.67 -13.64
CA VAL A 55 5.00 26.37 -12.40
C VAL A 55 6.09 27.35 -11.95
N TYR A 56 7.36 27.07 -12.26
CA TYR A 56 8.46 27.97 -11.89
C TYR A 56 8.44 29.28 -12.66
N LYS A 57 7.87 29.32 -13.87
CA LYS A 57 7.68 30.55 -14.66
C LYS A 57 6.61 31.46 -14.06
N GLU A 58 5.70 30.90 -13.26
CA GLU A 58 4.65 31.65 -12.56
C GLU A 58 5.14 32.24 -11.24
N ILE A 59 6.17 31.63 -10.63
CA ILE A 59 6.68 32.01 -9.31
C ILE A 59 7.89 32.95 -9.42
N PHE A 60 8.77 32.73 -10.39
CA PHE A 60 10.02 33.48 -10.51
C PHE A 60 9.97 34.58 -11.59
N PRO A 61 10.80 35.63 -11.45
CA PRO A 61 10.97 36.65 -12.50
C PRO A 61 11.38 36.04 -13.86
N LYS A 62 11.04 36.74 -14.94
CA LYS A 62 11.29 36.26 -16.32
C LYS A 62 12.77 36.05 -16.64
N ASP A 63 13.66 36.75 -15.96
CA ASP A 63 15.12 36.71 -16.10
C ASP A 63 15.78 35.68 -15.17
N ALA A 64 15.02 34.97 -14.33
CA ALA A 64 15.55 33.93 -13.47
C ALA A 64 16.01 32.71 -14.28
N ASP A 65 17.16 32.14 -13.89
CA ASP A 65 17.66 30.89 -14.45
C ASP A 65 16.89 29.70 -13.84
N ILE A 66 15.71 29.42 -14.40
CA ILE A 66 14.80 28.37 -13.92
C ILE A 66 15.49 27.00 -13.92
N ALA A 67 16.37 26.74 -14.88
CA ALA A 67 17.10 25.47 -14.95
C ALA A 67 17.99 25.24 -13.72
N LYS A 68 18.50 26.29 -13.08
CA LYS A 68 19.26 26.18 -11.83
C LYS A 68 18.39 26.14 -10.57
N LEU A 69 17.19 26.70 -10.62
CA LEU A 69 16.29 26.83 -9.46
C LEU A 69 15.28 25.68 -9.33
N ALA A 70 14.89 25.05 -10.43
CA ALA A 70 13.80 24.10 -10.46
C ALA A 70 14.10 22.81 -9.69
N TRP A 71 13.21 22.43 -8.78
CA TRP A 71 13.25 21.13 -8.13
C TRP A 71 12.46 20.07 -8.90
N LEU A 72 11.32 20.45 -9.49
CA LEU A 72 10.43 19.54 -10.22
C LEU A 72 10.54 19.72 -11.74
N PHE A 73 10.51 18.60 -12.45
CA PHE A 73 10.63 18.55 -13.91
C PHE A 73 9.45 17.80 -14.54
N THR A 74 9.12 18.20 -15.75
CA THR A 74 8.20 17.49 -16.64
C THR A 74 9.01 16.69 -17.64
N ALA A 75 8.54 15.50 -18.01
CA ALA A 75 9.16 14.68 -19.04
C ALA A 75 8.17 13.75 -19.73
N SER A 76 8.63 13.13 -20.82
CA SER A 76 7.97 12.06 -21.55
C SER A 76 8.52 10.71 -21.09
N TYR A 77 7.65 9.83 -20.63
CA TYR A 77 7.97 8.48 -20.17
C TYR A 77 6.70 7.62 -20.19
N LYS A 78 6.85 6.30 -20.32
CA LYS A 78 5.73 5.37 -20.24
C LYS A 78 5.33 5.16 -18.79
N CYS A 79 4.05 5.30 -18.47
CA CYS A 79 3.57 5.03 -17.13
C CYS A 79 2.09 4.70 -17.17
N GLU A 80 1.73 3.46 -16.87
CA GLU A 80 0.32 3.03 -16.91
C GLU A 80 -0.57 3.83 -15.97
N SER A 81 -0.04 4.24 -14.81
CA SER A 81 -0.81 5.10 -13.90
C SER A 81 -1.11 6.48 -14.48
N ARG A 82 -0.34 6.94 -15.48
CA ARG A 82 -0.58 8.18 -16.22
C ARG A 82 -1.47 7.95 -17.45
N ASP A 83 -1.27 6.83 -18.13
CA ASP A 83 -1.92 6.52 -19.41
C ASP A 83 -3.34 5.93 -19.23
N ASP A 84 -3.57 5.13 -18.17
CA ASP A 84 -4.89 4.60 -17.81
C ASP A 84 -5.55 5.49 -16.74
N ARG A 85 -6.32 6.48 -17.22
CA ARG A 85 -7.11 7.39 -16.37
C ARG A 85 -8.11 6.63 -15.48
N GLN A 86 -8.73 5.56 -15.99
CA GLN A 86 -9.71 4.80 -15.22
C GLN A 86 -9.05 4.07 -14.05
N LEU A 87 -7.87 3.48 -14.28
CA LEU A 87 -7.07 2.88 -13.20
C LEU A 87 -6.67 3.92 -12.16
N ASN A 88 -6.19 5.09 -12.59
CA ASN A 88 -5.80 6.16 -11.67
C ASN A 88 -6.98 6.61 -10.80
N ASP A 89 -8.15 6.87 -11.40
CA ASP A 89 -9.36 7.28 -10.69
C ASP A 89 -9.82 6.23 -9.67
N VAL A 90 -9.76 4.95 -10.05
CA VAL A 90 -10.12 3.84 -9.14
C VAL A 90 -9.18 3.78 -7.94
N ILE A 91 -7.87 3.91 -8.16
CA ILE A 91 -6.87 3.89 -7.07
C ILE A 91 -7.08 5.11 -6.18
N ARG A 92 -7.19 6.32 -6.74
CA ARG A 92 -7.43 7.56 -6.00
C ARG A 92 -8.68 7.47 -5.15
N LYS A 93 -9.79 6.96 -5.69
CA LYS A 93 -11.04 6.79 -4.94
C LYS A 93 -10.90 5.83 -3.77
N LYS A 94 -10.17 4.72 -3.95
CA LYS A 94 -9.93 3.74 -2.88
C LYS A 94 -9.03 4.31 -1.78
N VAL A 95 -7.94 4.99 -2.14
CA VAL A 95 -7.07 5.65 -1.15
C VAL A 95 -7.80 6.79 -0.45
N GLN A 96 -8.62 7.57 -1.16
CA GLN A 96 -9.45 8.60 -0.52
C GLN A 96 -10.41 8.00 0.50
N THR A 97 -11.07 6.89 0.15
CA THR A 97 -11.92 6.14 1.08
C THR A 97 -11.15 5.71 2.32
N TRP A 98 -9.94 5.16 2.13
CA TRP A 98 -9.05 4.78 3.23
C TRP A 98 -8.73 5.97 4.16
N MET A 99 -8.31 7.09 3.58
CA MET A 99 -8.01 8.32 4.33
C MET A 99 -9.24 8.83 5.09
N ASP A 100 -10.43 8.79 4.49
CA ASP A 100 -11.67 9.29 5.09
C ASP A 100 -12.13 8.42 6.26
N LEU A 101 -11.98 7.09 6.17
CA LEU A 101 -12.27 6.17 7.28
C LEU A 101 -11.46 6.53 8.53
N TRP A 102 -10.17 6.84 8.36
CA TRP A 102 -9.29 7.22 9.46
C TRP A 102 -9.55 8.64 9.99
N LYS A 103 -9.91 9.59 9.12
CA LYS A 103 -10.25 10.96 9.52
C LYS A 103 -11.50 11.05 10.40
N ARG A 104 -12.47 10.12 10.23
CA ARG A 104 -13.71 10.08 11.01
C ARG A 104 -13.53 9.59 12.45
N GLY A 105 -12.31 9.22 12.84
CA GLY A 105 -11.98 8.82 14.21
C GLY A 105 -12.02 7.31 14.45
N LYS A 106 -11.57 6.90 15.64
CA LYS A 106 -11.22 5.50 15.97
C LYS A 106 -12.31 4.47 15.69
N ALA A 107 -13.58 4.82 15.87
CA ALA A 107 -14.69 3.89 15.65
C ALA A 107 -14.91 3.51 14.17
N ASN A 108 -14.35 4.29 13.23
CA ASN A 108 -14.48 4.07 11.80
C ASN A 108 -13.24 3.40 11.18
N ILE A 109 -12.16 3.24 11.95
CA ILE A 109 -10.92 2.61 11.48
C ILE A 109 -11.20 1.11 11.33
N PRO A 110 -11.05 0.55 10.11
CA PRO A 110 -11.20 -0.88 9.93
C PRO A 110 -10.14 -1.64 10.73
N VAL A 111 -10.47 -2.84 11.17
CA VAL A 111 -9.54 -3.71 11.88
C VAL A 111 -9.30 -4.98 11.08
N LEU A 112 -8.07 -5.47 11.15
CA LEU A 112 -7.71 -6.82 10.81
C LEU A 112 -6.67 -7.25 11.84
N ARG A 113 -7.12 -7.96 12.87
CA ARG A 113 -6.24 -8.33 13.97
C ARG A 113 -6.53 -9.69 14.54
N ILE A 114 -5.47 -10.30 15.06
CA ILE A 114 -5.52 -11.46 15.92
C ILE A 114 -5.62 -10.98 17.36
N ILE A 115 -6.62 -11.49 18.08
CA ILE A 115 -6.79 -11.28 19.51
C ILE A 115 -6.74 -12.63 20.22
N LYS A 116 -6.20 -12.63 21.44
CA LYS A 116 -6.23 -13.79 22.33
C LYS A 116 -7.11 -13.45 23.53
N GLU A 117 -8.07 -14.31 23.79
CA GLU A 117 -8.91 -14.27 24.99
C GLU A 117 -8.79 -15.62 25.68
N GLU A 118 -8.34 -15.62 26.93
CA GLU A 118 -8.02 -16.84 27.69
C GLU A 118 -7.03 -17.74 26.94
N GLN A 119 -7.48 -18.88 26.42
CA GLN A 119 -6.68 -19.86 25.68
C GLN A 119 -7.11 -19.97 24.20
N GLN A 120 -7.89 -19.01 23.72
CA GLN A 120 -8.43 -19.01 22.36
C GLN A 120 -7.97 -17.80 21.56
N PHE A 121 -7.70 -18.05 20.28
CA PHE A 121 -7.42 -17.02 19.30
C PHE A 121 -8.67 -16.69 18.51
N TYR A 122 -8.81 -15.41 18.17
CA TYR A 122 -9.86 -14.92 17.29
C TYR A 122 -9.28 -14.01 16.23
N LEU A 123 -9.84 -14.10 15.03
CA LEU A 123 -9.67 -13.13 13.97
C LEU A 123 -10.80 -12.10 14.08
N GLU A 124 -10.44 -10.83 14.20
CA GLU A 124 -11.36 -9.71 14.10
C GLU A 124 -11.10 -8.96 12.79
N ASP A 125 -12.13 -8.88 11.93
CA ASP A 125 -12.06 -8.21 10.62
C ASP A 125 -13.28 -7.30 10.41
N SER A 126 -13.04 -6.01 10.18
CA SER A 126 -14.08 -5.04 9.78
C SER A 126 -13.77 -4.30 8.48
N ARG A 127 -12.78 -4.78 7.70
CA ARG A 127 -12.39 -4.18 6.40
C ARG A 127 -13.53 -4.09 5.40
N TYR A 128 -14.53 -4.94 5.55
CA TYR A 128 -15.67 -5.06 4.62
C TYR A 128 -17.01 -4.60 5.21
N GLY A 129 -16.99 -3.84 6.31
CA GLY A 129 -18.20 -3.30 6.94
C GLY A 129 -18.33 -3.76 8.39
N SER A 130 -19.37 -4.53 8.70
CA SER A 130 -19.60 -5.03 10.05
C SER A 130 -18.43 -5.86 10.54
N ALA A 131 -17.97 -5.59 11.76
CA ALA A 131 -16.91 -6.36 12.39
C ALA A 131 -17.35 -7.82 12.58
N ILE A 132 -16.56 -8.74 12.05
CA ILE A 132 -16.71 -10.18 12.27
C ILE A 132 -15.63 -10.59 13.27
N LYS A 133 -16.01 -11.36 14.28
CA LYS A 133 -15.10 -12.01 15.22
C LYS A 133 -15.28 -13.51 15.12
N GLU A 134 -14.27 -14.21 14.63
CA GLU A 134 -14.28 -15.64 14.37
C GLU A 134 -13.21 -16.33 15.21
N LYS A 135 -13.55 -17.47 15.83
CA LYS A 135 -12.59 -18.30 16.55
C LYS A 135 -11.70 -19.02 15.54
N ILE A 136 -10.39 -18.97 15.75
CA ILE A 136 -9.39 -19.57 14.86
C ILE A 136 -8.45 -20.50 15.62
N THR A 137 -7.75 -21.36 14.91
CA THR A 137 -6.68 -22.19 15.47
C THR A 137 -5.41 -21.37 15.68
N ARG A 138 -4.45 -21.94 16.41
CA ARG A 138 -3.13 -21.34 16.60
C ARG A 138 -2.36 -21.25 15.30
N GLU A 139 -2.40 -22.27 14.46
CA GLU A 139 -1.71 -22.27 13.16
C GLU A 139 -2.32 -21.26 12.19
N GLN A 140 -3.65 -21.10 12.19
CA GLN A 140 -4.32 -20.02 11.47
C GLN A 140 -3.88 -18.63 11.98
N ALA A 141 -3.71 -18.46 13.29
CA ALA A 141 -3.19 -17.22 13.87
C ALA A 141 -1.74 -16.96 13.43
N LYS A 142 -0.87 -17.99 13.43
CA LYS A 142 0.51 -17.89 12.94
C LYS A 142 0.54 -17.52 11.45
N MET A 143 -0.24 -18.21 10.62
CA MET A 143 -0.37 -17.93 9.19
C MET A 143 -0.80 -16.47 8.93
N ALA A 144 -1.77 -15.95 9.68
CA ALA A 144 -2.25 -14.59 9.51
C ALA A 144 -1.22 -13.50 9.89
N LEU A 145 -0.29 -13.80 10.82
CA LEU A 145 0.70 -12.83 11.34
C LEU A 145 2.07 -12.96 10.68
N PHE A 146 2.49 -14.17 10.31
CA PHE A 146 3.84 -14.45 9.82
C PHE A 146 3.87 -14.98 8.38
N GLY A 147 2.71 -15.33 7.82
CA GLY A 147 2.62 -15.93 6.49
C GLY A 147 3.02 -17.41 6.50
N LEU A 148 3.50 -17.89 5.36
CA LEU A 148 3.86 -19.30 5.18
C LEU A 148 5.18 -19.61 5.91
N LEU A 149 5.08 -20.26 7.08
CA LEU A 149 6.23 -20.69 7.89
C LEU A 149 6.70 -22.11 7.56
N SER A 150 5.80 -22.97 7.06
CA SER A 150 6.07 -24.37 6.74
C SER A 150 5.16 -24.86 5.58
N ASN A 151 5.12 -26.17 5.29
CA ASN A 151 4.24 -26.75 4.25
C ASN A 151 2.75 -26.87 4.70
N GLU A 152 2.25 -25.86 5.41
CA GLU A 152 0.87 -25.76 5.91
C GLU A 152 -0.07 -25.25 4.81
N ILE A 153 -0.37 -26.14 3.87
CA ILE A 153 -1.19 -25.83 2.69
C ILE A 153 -2.63 -25.49 3.09
N ASP A 154 -3.18 -26.13 4.11
CA ASP A 154 -4.56 -25.92 4.55
C ASP A 154 -4.73 -24.53 5.19
N GLU A 155 -3.82 -24.14 6.06
CA GLU A 155 -3.78 -22.81 6.67
C GLU A 155 -3.51 -21.74 5.62
N LEU A 156 -2.66 -22.01 4.63
CA LEU A 156 -2.43 -21.08 3.53
C LEU A 156 -3.70 -20.86 2.70
N ASN A 157 -4.40 -21.94 2.34
CA ASN A 157 -5.67 -21.87 1.62
C ASN A 157 -6.71 -21.07 2.40
N TRP A 158 -6.83 -21.34 3.71
CA TRP A 158 -7.66 -20.55 4.62
C TRP A 158 -7.24 -19.08 4.64
N GLY A 159 -5.94 -18.81 4.71
CA GLY A 159 -5.37 -17.46 4.79
C GLY A 159 -5.65 -16.63 3.53
N MET A 160 -5.59 -17.27 2.37
CA MET A 160 -5.93 -16.69 1.07
C MET A 160 -7.45 -16.47 0.94
N GLU A 161 -8.27 -17.44 1.36
CA GLU A 161 -9.73 -17.34 1.36
C GLU A 161 -10.22 -16.17 2.23
N LYS A 162 -9.69 -16.08 3.47
CA LYS A 162 -10.00 -15.01 4.43
C LYS A 162 -9.30 -13.68 4.11
N LYS A 163 -8.43 -13.65 3.08
CA LYS A 163 -7.66 -12.48 2.69
C LYS A 163 -6.85 -11.89 3.86
N VAL A 164 -6.33 -12.76 4.72
CA VAL A 164 -5.36 -12.42 5.77
C VAL A 164 -3.93 -12.64 5.30
N VAL A 165 -3.76 -13.40 4.23
CA VAL A 165 -2.50 -13.57 3.48
C VAL A 165 -2.74 -13.14 2.04
N TYR A 166 -1.75 -12.45 1.47
CA TYR A 166 -1.76 -12.01 0.08
C TYR A 166 -0.54 -12.54 -0.67
N CYS A 167 -0.75 -13.13 -1.85
CA CYS A 167 0.34 -13.66 -2.67
C CYS A 167 0.77 -12.63 -3.73
N TYR A 168 2.04 -12.25 -3.72
CA TYR A 168 2.65 -11.35 -4.72
C TYR A 168 4.03 -11.86 -5.11
N GLU A 169 4.26 -12.09 -6.40
CA GLU A 169 5.55 -12.58 -6.92
C GLU A 169 6.07 -13.81 -6.13
N ASN A 170 5.18 -14.78 -5.87
CA ASN A 170 5.46 -15.99 -5.08
C ASN A 170 5.85 -15.74 -3.60
N LYS A 171 5.57 -14.54 -3.07
CA LYS A 171 5.71 -14.21 -1.65
C LYS A 171 4.35 -14.15 -0.99
N TYR A 172 4.23 -14.79 0.17
CA TYR A 172 3.02 -14.78 0.99
C TYR A 172 3.15 -13.70 2.06
N ILE A 173 2.42 -12.61 1.87
CA ILE A 173 2.46 -11.43 2.70
C ILE A 173 1.33 -11.50 3.73
N PRO A 174 1.62 -11.70 5.02
CA PRO A 174 0.61 -11.61 6.07
C PRO A 174 0.12 -10.16 6.20
N LEU A 175 -1.17 -10.00 6.45
CA LEU A 175 -1.81 -8.69 6.56
C LEU A 175 -2.32 -8.39 7.98
N ALA A 176 -2.52 -9.40 8.82
CA ALA A 176 -3.11 -9.20 10.12
C ALA A 176 -2.14 -8.52 11.10
N THR A 177 -2.71 -7.82 12.06
CA THR A 177 -1.97 -7.19 13.16
C THR A 177 -2.28 -7.90 14.48
N ALA A 178 -1.49 -7.67 15.52
CA ALA A 178 -1.78 -8.18 16.85
C ALA A 178 -1.23 -7.23 17.91
N ASN A 179 -1.69 -7.42 19.16
CA ASN A 179 -0.98 -6.86 20.31
C ASN A 179 0.43 -7.47 20.37
N PRO A 180 1.49 -6.71 20.74
CA PRO A 180 2.85 -7.23 20.84
C PRO A 180 2.98 -8.52 21.65
N ARG A 181 2.22 -8.67 22.74
CA ARG A 181 2.25 -9.89 23.57
C ARG A 181 1.76 -11.14 22.82
N VAL A 182 0.71 -10.99 22.02
CA VAL A 182 0.17 -12.09 21.19
C VAL A 182 1.15 -12.44 20.08
N PHE A 183 1.78 -11.42 19.48
CA PHE A 183 2.80 -11.61 18.47
C PHE A 183 4.02 -12.35 19.01
N GLU A 184 4.55 -11.95 20.17
CA GLU A 184 5.68 -12.60 20.83
C GLU A 184 5.37 -14.04 21.24
N GLU A 185 4.17 -14.31 21.78
CA GLU A 185 3.75 -15.67 22.16
C GLU A 185 3.76 -16.62 20.97
N LEU A 186 3.27 -16.17 19.81
CA LEU A 186 3.18 -16.99 18.61
C LEU A 186 4.51 -17.10 17.85
N ASN A 187 5.45 -16.19 18.10
CA ASN A 187 6.76 -16.17 17.43
C ASN A 187 7.83 -17.01 18.15
N ASN A 188 7.75 -17.15 19.48
CA ASN A 188 8.78 -17.80 20.29
C ASN A 188 8.65 -19.34 20.37
N GLU A 189 7.78 -19.94 19.56
CA GLU A 189 7.47 -21.39 19.52
C GLU A 189 7.24 -21.86 18.09
#